data_AF-A0A6B3UK60-F1
#
_entry.id   AF-A0A6B3UK60-F1
#
_cell.length_a   1.000
_cell.length_b   1.000
_cell.length_c   1.000
_cell.angle_alpha   90.00
_cell.angle_beta   90.00
_cell.angle_gamma   90.00
#
_symmetry.space_group_name_H-M   'P 1'
#
loop_
_entity.id
_entity.type
_entity.pdbx_description
1 polymer ?
#
loop_
_entity_poly.entity_id
_entity_poly.type
_entity_poly.pdbx_seq_one_letter_code
_entity_poly.pdbx_strand_id
1 'polypeptide(L)'
;MDERQTQFHLHEYDALRGEIIALVVAMNRLVQFGMTAVAAASAWVLTVTHRDGPTWMWTAAAWLPFWFSVLVAFHYTQLRGQVRKLARYTVRLEAELGAPDLGWERSPERVAGGRAGSISFSTRVMLGAMHVLALALGLSLTLQLYVPPEWFEQLPLACRVLESCG
;
A
#
# COMPACT_ATOMS: atom_id res chain seq x y z
N MET A 1 36.17 -24.25 11.35
CA MET A 1 35.45 -23.25 12.17
C MET A 1 35.40 -23.77 13.58
N ASP A 2 35.60 -22.88 14.55
CA ASP A 2 35.41 -23.21 15.96
C ASP A 2 33.92 -23.46 16.22
N GLU A 3 33.59 -24.45 17.05
CA GLU A 3 32.20 -24.89 17.31
C GLU A 3 31.36 -23.75 17.90
N ARG A 4 32.01 -22.88 18.70
CA ARG A 4 31.45 -21.65 19.26
C ARG A 4 31.09 -20.62 18.20
N GLN A 5 31.92 -20.47 17.17
CA GLN A 5 31.69 -19.52 16.08
C GLN A 5 30.46 -19.95 15.25
N THR A 6 30.32 -21.25 15.00
CA THR A 6 29.16 -21.82 14.30
C THR A 6 27.87 -21.60 15.09
N GLN A 7 27.87 -21.84 16.40
CA GLN A 7 26.70 -21.59 17.26
C GLN A 7 26.32 -20.11 17.34
N PHE A 8 27.30 -19.20 17.38
CA PHE A 8 27.06 -17.76 17.37
C PHE A 8 26.34 -17.33 16.08
N HIS A 9 26.83 -17.77 14.92
CA HIS A 9 26.24 -17.42 13.64
C HIS A 9 24.85 -18.04 13.42
N LEU A 10 24.59 -19.24 13.96
CA LEU A 10 23.25 -19.84 13.94
C LEU A 10 22.24 -19.01 14.77
N HIS A 11 22.65 -18.52 15.94
CA HIS A 11 21.82 -17.63 16.75
C HIS A 11 21.55 -16.28 16.08
N GLU A 12 22.57 -15.69 15.44
CA GLU A 12 22.42 -14.47 14.65
C GLU A 12 21.45 -14.69 13.47
N TYR A 13 21.55 -15.82 12.80
CA TYR A 13 20.68 -16.21 11.70
C TYR A 13 19.21 -16.31 12.13
N ASP A 14 18.94 -17.01 13.23
CA ASP A 14 17.57 -17.15 13.76
C ASP A 14 16.98 -15.81 14.20
N ALA A 15 17.81 -14.92 14.77
CA ALA A 15 17.38 -13.57 15.12
C ALA A 15 16.98 -12.74 13.89
N LEU A 16 17.81 -12.75 12.84
CA LEU A 16 17.53 -12.04 11.58
C LEU A 16 16.28 -12.57 10.89
N ARG A 17 16.09 -13.89 10.91
CA ARG A 17 14.89 -14.55 10.41
C ARG A 17 13.64 -14.11 11.17
N GLY A 18 13.71 -14.08 12.50
CA GLY A 18 12.65 -13.55 13.35
C GLY A 18 12.29 -12.10 13.02
N GLU A 19 13.29 -11.26 12.77
CA GLU A 19 13.10 -9.86 12.38
C GLU A 19 12.39 -9.74 11.02
N ILE A 20 12.79 -10.54 10.02
CA ILE A 20 12.13 -10.56 8.71
C ILE A 20 10.65 -10.97 8.84
N ILE A 21 10.35 -12.01 9.63
CA ILE A 21 8.96 -12.45 9.90
C ILE A 21 8.15 -11.31 10.51
N ALA A 22 8.69 -10.66 11.54
CA ALA A 22 8.04 -9.55 12.21
C ALA A 22 7.73 -8.39 11.26
N LEU A 23 8.68 -8.03 10.39
CA LEU A 23 8.49 -7.00 9.36
C LEU A 23 7.41 -7.37 8.35
N VAL A 24 7.37 -8.63 7.90
CA VAL A 24 6.33 -9.10 6.97
C VAL A 24 4.94 -9.05 7.62
N VAL A 25 4.82 -9.45 8.90
CA VAL A 25 3.57 -9.33 9.66
C VAL A 25 3.18 -7.85 9.80
N ALA A 26 4.12 -6.96 10.10
CA ALA A 26 3.88 -5.53 10.18
C ALA A 26 3.41 -4.95 8.83
N MET A 27 3.99 -5.38 7.70
CA MET A 27 3.53 -4.99 6.36
C MET A 27 2.08 -5.40 6.09
N ASN A 28 1.69 -6.62 6.47
CA ASN A 28 0.32 -7.10 6.29
C ASN A 28 -0.68 -6.31 7.15
N ARG A 29 -0.33 -6.04 8.41
CA ARG A 29 -1.13 -5.21 9.31
C ARG A 29 -1.28 -3.78 8.77
N LEU A 30 -0.18 -3.19 8.29
CA LEU A 30 -0.18 -1.85 7.70
C LEU A 30 -1.16 -1.75 6.53
N VAL A 31 -1.23 -2.76 5.66
CA VAL A 31 -2.17 -2.78 4.53
C VAL A 31 -3.61 -2.87 5.03
N GLN A 32 -3.89 -3.76 5.98
CA GLN A 32 -5.24 -3.91 6.54
C GLN A 32 -5.72 -2.62 7.22
N PHE A 33 -4.90 -2.03 8.09
CA PHE A 33 -5.21 -0.76 8.75
C PHE A 33 -5.26 0.42 7.77
N GLY A 34 -4.39 0.42 6.76
CA GLY A 34 -4.39 1.44 5.71
C GLY A 34 -5.69 1.43 4.92
N MET A 35 -6.17 0.24 4.53
CA MET A 35 -7.44 0.09 3.82
C MET A 35 -8.63 0.56 4.66
N THR A 36 -8.69 0.20 5.95
CA THR A 36 -9.78 0.64 6.83
C THR A 36 -9.73 2.15 7.08
N ALA A 37 -8.54 2.72 7.24
CA ALA A 37 -8.36 4.17 7.39
C ALA A 37 -8.82 4.94 6.14
N VAL A 38 -8.41 4.50 4.94
CA VAL A 38 -8.83 5.13 3.68
C VAL A 38 -10.33 4.98 3.46
N ALA A 39 -10.91 3.82 3.76
CA ALA A 39 -12.36 3.60 3.68
C ALA A 39 -13.13 4.50 4.66
N ALA A 40 -12.67 4.60 5.91
CA ALA A 40 -13.28 5.47 6.92
C ALA A 40 -13.16 6.95 6.55
N ALA A 41 -12.00 7.40 6.08
CA ALA A 41 -11.79 8.77 5.59
C ALA A 41 -12.71 9.07 4.40
N SER A 42 -12.82 8.14 3.44
CA SER A 42 -13.70 8.29 2.28
C SER A 42 -15.17 8.39 2.69
N ALA A 43 -15.64 7.52 3.60
CA ALA A 43 -17.00 7.55 4.12
C ALA A 43 -17.30 8.86 4.89
N TRP A 44 -16.33 9.33 5.69
CA TRP A 44 -16.46 10.61 6.38
C TRP A 44 -16.57 11.78 5.41
N VAL A 45 -15.69 11.85 4.40
CA VAL A 45 -15.76 12.92 3.38
C VAL A 45 -17.12 12.91 2.67
N LEU A 46 -17.63 11.74 2.27
CA LEU A 46 -18.92 11.61 1.60
C LEU A 46 -20.11 12.05 2.47
N THR A 47 -20.02 11.90 3.79
CA THR A 47 -21.10 12.26 4.72
C THR A 47 -21.07 13.71 5.18
N VAL A 48 -19.91 14.37 5.12
CA VAL A 48 -19.72 15.71 5.71
C VAL A 48 -19.67 16.82 4.66
N THR A 49 -19.30 16.53 3.41
CA THR A 49 -19.14 17.51 2.30
C THR A 49 -20.38 18.34 1.94
N HIS A 50 -21.53 18.06 2.53
CA HIS A 50 -22.80 18.77 2.30
C HIS A 50 -23.12 19.81 3.39
N ARG A 51 -22.18 20.10 4.29
CA ARG A 51 -22.39 21.02 5.42
C ARG A 51 -21.82 22.41 5.13
N ASP A 52 -22.43 23.40 5.76
CA ASP A 52 -22.02 24.81 5.68
C ASP A 52 -20.52 24.97 6.00
N GLY A 53 -19.76 25.43 5.02
CA GLY A 53 -18.31 25.63 5.15
C GLY A 53 -17.70 26.18 3.86
N PRO A 54 -16.53 26.83 3.95
CA PRO A 54 -15.90 27.42 2.77
C PRO A 54 -15.37 26.33 1.82
N THR A 55 -15.55 26.52 0.52
CA THR A 55 -15.23 25.53 -0.53
C THR A 55 -13.80 24.99 -0.43
N TRP A 56 -12.82 25.84 -0.13
CA TRP A 56 -11.41 25.43 -0.02
C TRP A 56 -11.15 24.38 1.07
N MET A 57 -11.92 24.42 2.17
CA MET A 57 -11.81 23.46 3.27
C MET A 57 -12.31 22.09 2.83
N TRP A 58 -13.42 22.04 2.08
CA TRP A 58 -13.98 20.82 1.52
C TRP A 58 -13.09 20.22 0.44
N THR A 59 -12.50 21.08 -0.40
CA THR A 59 -11.49 20.65 -1.36
C THR A 59 -10.31 19.98 -0.66
N ALA A 60 -9.74 20.61 0.38
CA ALA A 60 -8.65 20.02 1.14
C ALA A 60 -9.05 18.68 1.80
N ALA A 61 -10.26 18.61 2.37
CA ALA A 61 -10.79 17.39 2.97
C ALA A 61 -11.00 16.25 1.96
N ALA A 62 -11.40 16.56 0.72
CA ALA A 62 -11.59 15.58 -0.35
C ALA A 62 -10.30 14.83 -0.72
N TRP A 63 -9.14 15.43 -0.46
CA TRP A 63 -7.83 14.82 -0.71
C TRP A 63 -7.29 14.00 0.48
N LEU A 64 -7.93 14.03 1.65
CA LEU A 64 -7.49 13.26 2.83
C LEU A 64 -7.34 11.75 2.54
N PRO A 65 -8.31 11.05 1.91
CA PRO A 65 -8.17 9.63 1.61
C PRO A 65 -6.93 9.33 0.74
N PHE A 66 -6.62 10.22 -0.20
CA PHE A 66 -5.45 10.09 -1.07
C PHE A 66 -4.15 10.27 -0.29
N TRP A 67 -4.07 11.27 0.58
CA TRP A 67 -2.88 11.46 1.42
C TRP A 67 -2.64 10.27 2.35
N PHE A 68 -3.69 9.71 2.95
CA PHE A 68 -3.59 8.46 3.71
C PHE A 68 -3.08 7.31 2.85
N SER A 69 -3.58 7.16 1.61
CA SER A 69 -3.09 6.09 0.73
C SER A 69 -1.60 6.24 0.42
N VAL A 70 -1.15 7.47 0.15
CA VAL A 70 0.27 7.77 -0.11
C VAL A 70 1.15 7.43 1.09
N LEU A 71 0.73 7.82 2.30
CA LEU A 71 1.47 7.50 3.53
C LEU A 71 1.58 5.98 3.76
N VAL A 72 0.50 5.23 3.52
CA VAL A 72 0.50 3.76 3.62
C VAL A 72 1.46 3.15 2.60
N ALA A 73 1.45 3.62 1.36
CA ALA A 73 2.40 3.15 0.34
C ALA A 73 3.84 3.48 0.71
N PHE A 74 4.11 4.69 1.20
CA PHE A 74 5.44 5.10 1.65
C PHE A 74 5.97 4.18 2.74
N HIS A 75 5.21 3.98 3.83
CA HIS A 75 5.61 3.07 4.90
C HIS A 75 5.77 1.62 4.41
N TYR A 76 4.89 1.15 3.52
CA TYR A 76 5.03 -0.17 2.91
C TYR A 76 6.35 -0.31 2.14
N THR A 77 6.76 0.71 1.39
CA THR A 77 8.04 0.69 0.66
C THR A 77 9.25 0.70 1.60
N GLN A 78 9.19 1.43 2.71
CA GLN A 78 10.24 1.43 3.72
C GLN A 78 10.43 0.05 4.37
N LEU A 79 9.34 -0.56 4.85
CA LEU A 79 9.37 -1.90 5.44
C LEU A 79 9.89 -2.94 4.44
N ARG A 80 9.43 -2.86 3.18
CA ARG A 80 9.92 -3.73 2.11
C ARG A 80 11.42 -3.53 1.84
N GLY A 81 11.91 -2.31 1.94
CA GLY A 81 13.33 -1.97 1.83
C GLY A 81 14.16 -2.63 2.94
N GLN A 82 13.66 -2.59 4.18
CA GLN A 82 14.29 -3.24 5.34
C GLN A 82 14.35 -4.76 5.18
N VAL A 83 13.24 -5.40 4.79
CA VAL A 83 13.20 -6.85 4.51
C VAL A 83 14.23 -7.23 3.44
N ARG A 84 14.35 -6.46 2.35
CA ARG A 84 15.36 -6.70 1.32
C ARG A 84 16.80 -6.49 1.80
N LYS A 85 17.01 -5.59 2.77
CA LYS A 85 18.34 -5.37 3.35
C LYS A 85 18.73 -6.56 4.21
N LEU A 86 17.84 -7.02 5.09
CA LEU A 86 18.05 -8.19 5.94
C LEU A 86 18.22 -9.46 5.11
N ALA A 87 17.36 -9.70 4.11
CA ALA A 87 17.48 -10.86 3.23
C ALA A 87 18.80 -10.89 2.44
N ARG A 88 19.33 -9.73 2.03
CA ARG A 88 20.66 -9.67 1.39
C ARG A 88 21.79 -9.93 2.37
N TYR A 89 21.62 -9.54 3.63
CA TYR A 89 22.60 -9.81 4.68
C TYR A 89 22.63 -11.31 5.04
N THR A 90 21.47 -11.95 5.18
CA THR A 90 21.40 -13.41 5.44
C THR A 90 22.07 -14.22 4.33
N VAL A 91 21.85 -13.86 3.06
CA VAL A 91 22.52 -14.52 1.92
C VAL A 91 24.05 -14.37 1.96
N ARG A 92 24.56 -13.23 2.43
CA ARG A 92 26.02 -13.04 2.62
C ARG A 92 26.54 -13.92 3.76
N LEU A 93 25.82 -13.95 4.88
CA LEU A 93 26.16 -14.79 6.03
C LEU A 93 26.20 -16.29 5.64
N GLU A 94 25.23 -16.74 4.85
CA GLU A 94 25.17 -18.12 4.32
C GLU A 94 26.38 -18.45 3.44
N ALA A 95 26.80 -17.50 2.59
CA ALA A 95 27.98 -17.67 1.75
C ALA A 95 29.28 -17.75 2.58
N GLU A 96 29.38 -16.96 3.65
CA GLU A 96 30.52 -16.99 4.57
C GLU A 96 30.59 -18.29 5.39
N LEU A 97 29.43 -18.87 5.72
CA LEU A 97 29.31 -20.11 6.49
C LEU A 97 29.42 -21.38 5.63
N GLY A 98 29.38 -21.26 4.30
CA GLY A 98 29.33 -22.41 3.39
C GLY A 98 28.04 -23.23 3.51
N ALA A 99 26.96 -22.62 4.00
CA ALA A 99 25.66 -23.27 4.24
C ALA A 99 24.56 -22.61 3.39
N PRO A 100 24.60 -22.77 2.04
CA PRO A 100 23.75 -22.04 1.10
C PRO A 100 22.27 -22.44 1.10
N ASP A 101 21.86 -23.38 1.94
CA ASP A 101 20.50 -23.91 2.02
C ASP A 101 19.69 -23.40 3.21
N LEU A 102 20.29 -22.59 4.10
CA LEU A 102 19.57 -22.03 5.24
C LEU A 102 18.64 -20.89 4.84
N GLY A 103 18.83 -20.29 3.67
CA GLY A 103 18.06 -19.22 3.03
C GLY A 103 16.64 -19.00 3.53
N TRP A 104 16.36 -17.79 4.05
CA TRP A 104 14.99 -17.29 4.29
C TRP A 104 14.09 -17.54 3.07
N GLU A 105 14.66 -17.42 1.87
CA GLU A 105 13.98 -17.64 0.60
C GLU A 105 13.47 -19.06 0.37
N ARG A 106 14.10 -20.06 0.99
CA ARG A 106 13.77 -21.49 0.91
C ARG A 106 13.10 -22.01 2.20
N SER A 107 13.03 -21.19 3.24
CA SER A 107 12.44 -21.59 4.52
C SER A 107 11.00 -22.07 4.35
N PRO A 108 10.60 -23.17 5.02
CA PRO A 108 9.23 -23.65 5.00
C PRO A 108 8.25 -22.62 5.56
N GLU A 109 8.68 -21.62 6.33
CA GLU A 109 7.84 -20.50 6.76
C GLU A 109 7.51 -19.53 5.61
N ARG A 110 8.42 -19.34 4.65
CA ARG A 110 8.11 -18.62 3.40
C ARG A 110 7.24 -19.47 2.47
N VAL A 111 7.26 -20.81 2.55
CA VAL A 111 6.48 -21.73 1.70
C VAL A 111 5.10 -22.09 2.29
N ALA A 112 5.00 -22.29 3.60
CA ALA A 112 3.75 -22.38 4.36
C ALA A 112 3.09 -21.00 4.47
N GLY A 113 3.90 -19.96 4.62
CA GLY A 113 3.53 -18.58 4.29
C GLY A 113 3.48 -18.31 2.79
N GLY A 114 3.76 -19.28 1.91
CA GLY A 114 4.00 -19.19 0.46
C GLY A 114 2.81 -18.84 -0.40
N ARG A 115 1.66 -18.62 0.23
CA ARG A 115 0.70 -17.62 -0.27
C ARG A 115 1.34 -16.22 -0.41
N ALA A 116 2.50 -15.94 0.20
CA ALA A 116 3.21 -14.67 0.25
C ALA A 116 3.74 -14.16 -1.10
N GLY A 117 4.04 -15.07 -2.04
CA GLY A 117 4.29 -14.69 -3.44
C GLY A 117 3.05 -14.03 -4.06
N SER A 118 1.87 -14.63 -3.82
CA SER A 118 0.57 -14.05 -4.19
C SER A 118 0.18 -12.85 -3.31
N ILE A 119 0.58 -12.81 -2.02
CA ILE A 119 0.37 -11.64 -1.16
C ILE A 119 1.16 -10.45 -1.72
N SER A 120 2.38 -10.63 -2.23
CA SER A 120 3.12 -9.49 -2.82
C SER A 120 2.46 -8.90 -4.08
N PHE A 121 1.72 -9.72 -4.84
CA PHE A 121 0.95 -9.27 -5.99
C PHE A 121 -0.41 -8.70 -5.54
N SER A 122 -1.18 -9.45 -4.75
CA SER A 122 -2.46 -9.03 -4.16
C SER A 122 -2.33 -7.74 -3.37
N THR A 123 -1.30 -7.57 -2.55
CA THR A 123 -1.03 -6.35 -1.78
C THR A 123 -0.70 -5.18 -2.71
N ARG A 124 0.06 -5.39 -3.80
CA ARG A 124 0.32 -4.32 -4.77
C ARG A 124 -0.94 -3.91 -5.52
N VAL A 125 -1.77 -4.89 -5.91
CA VAL A 125 -3.07 -4.65 -6.52
C VAL A 125 -3.99 -3.91 -5.56
N MET A 126 -4.06 -4.31 -4.29
CA MET A 126 -4.85 -3.64 -3.26
C MET A 126 -4.37 -2.22 -2.99
N LEU A 127 -3.06 -2.00 -2.84
CA LEU A 127 -2.49 -0.66 -2.65
C LEU A 127 -2.75 0.22 -3.89
N GLY A 128 -2.62 -0.33 -5.08
CA GLY A 128 -2.92 0.36 -6.34
C GLY A 128 -4.40 0.73 -6.45
N ALA A 129 -5.30 -0.22 -6.20
CA ALA A 129 -6.74 0.01 -6.18
C ALA A 129 -7.12 1.07 -5.15
N MET A 130 -6.54 1.02 -3.95
CA MET A 130 -6.75 2.03 -2.91
C MET A 130 -6.33 3.44 -3.37
N HIS A 131 -5.19 3.58 -4.05
CA HIS A 131 -4.75 4.86 -4.62
C HIS A 131 -5.68 5.36 -5.72
N VAL A 132 -6.06 4.49 -6.66
CA VAL A 132 -6.93 4.84 -7.78
C VAL A 132 -8.30 5.28 -7.27
N LEU A 133 -8.88 4.55 -6.31
CA LEU A 133 -10.17 4.89 -5.71
C LEU A 133 -10.10 6.21 -4.94
N ALA A 134 -9.07 6.41 -4.12
CA ALA A 134 -8.90 7.65 -3.37
C ALA A 134 -8.70 8.87 -4.28
N LEU A 135 -7.94 8.71 -5.37
CA LEU A 135 -7.72 9.74 -6.38
C LEU A 135 -9.00 10.04 -7.18
N ALA A 136 -9.72 9.00 -7.61
CA ALA A 136 -11.00 9.16 -8.31
C ALA A 136 -12.01 9.88 -7.43
N LEU A 137 -12.09 9.54 -6.15
CA LEU A 137 -12.95 10.21 -5.18
C LEU A 137 -12.57 11.69 -5.01
N GLY A 138 -11.29 11.99 -4.76
CA GLY A 138 -10.81 13.37 -4.61
C GLY A 138 -11.06 14.22 -5.86
N LEU A 139 -10.83 13.67 -7.05
CA LEU A 139 -11.14 14.34 -8.32
C LEU A 139 -12.65 14.56 -8.49
N SER A 140 -13.46 13.53 -8.24
CA SER A 140 -14.92 13.63 -8.40
C SER A 140 -15.53 14.71 -7.50
N LEU A 141 -15.09 14.77 -6.24
CA LEU A 141 -15.56 15.77 -5.27
C LEU A 141 -15.05 17.17 -5.61
N THR A 142 -13.79 17.29 -6.05
CA THR A 142 -13.27 18.58 -6.51
C THR A 142 -14.06 19.08 -7.71
N LEU A 143 -14.38 18.22 -8.68
CA LEU A 143 -15.22 18.59 -9.82
C LEU A 143 -16.60 19.04 -9.38
N GLN A 144 -17.25 18.34 -8.45
CA GLN A 144 -18.56 18.74 -7.92
C GLN A 144 -18.53 20.09 -7.19
N LEU A 145 -17.42 20.45 -6.54
CA LEU A 145 -17.29 21.71 -5.81
C LEU A 145 -17.02 22.92 -6.70
N TYR A 146 -16.40 22.74 -7.87
CA TYR A 146 -16.00 23.84 -8.75
C TYR A 146 -16.77 23.91 -10.07
N VAL A 147 -17.39 22.82 -10.52
CA VAL A 147 -18.20 22.81 -11.74
C VAL A 147 -19.66 23.03 -11.35
N PRO A 148 -20.31 24.10 -11.82
CA PRO A 148 -21.72 24.32 -11.55
C PRO A 148 -22.54 23.15 -12.12
N PRO A 149 -23.56 22.66 -11.40
CA PRO A 149 -24.35 21.49 -11.80
C PRO A 149 -25.02 21.68 -13.18
N GLU A 150 -25.31 22.93 -13.54
CA GLU A 150 -25.91 23.38 -14.80
C GLU A 150 -25.09 22.95 -16.03
N TRP A 151 -23.76 22.84 -15.90
CA TRP A 151 -22.89 22.42 -17.00
C TRP A 151 -23.00 20.92 -17.29
N PHE A 152 -23.36 20.12 -16.29
CA PHE A 152 -23.58 18.68 -16.49
C PHE A 152 -24.90 18.40 -17.22
N GLU A 153 -25.91 19.25 -17.07
CA GLU A 153 -27.19 19.13 -17.78
C GLU A 153 -27.07 19.50 -19.27
N GLN A 154 -26.09 20.30 -19.66
CA GLN A 154 -25.87 20.74 -21.05
C GLN A 154 -25.05 19.75 -21.90
N LEU A 155 -24.31 18.82 -21.28
CA LEU A 155 -23.54 17.78 -21.96
C LEU A 155 -24.36 16.89 -22.93
N PRO A 156 -25.54 16.34 -22.56
CA PRO A 156 -26.33 15.53 -23.49
C PRO A 156 -26.88 16.33 -24.67
N LEU A 157 -27.09 17.64 -24.52
CA LEU A 157 -27.52 18.52 -25.61
C LEU A 157 -26.39 18.78 -26.61
N ALA A 158 -25.16 19.01 -26.12
CA ALA A 158 -24.00 19.21 -26.98
C ALA A 158 -23.65 17.94 -27.80
N CYS A 159 -23.74 16.75 -27.21
CA CYS A 159 -23.52 15.50 -27.94
C CYS A 159 -24.58 15.25 -29.02
N ARG A 160 -25.86 15.56 -28.76
CA ARG A 160 -26.93 15.43 -29.78
C ARG A 160 -26.76 16.39 -30.95
N VAL A 161 -26.29 17.61 -30.70
CA VAL A 161 -26.04 18.60 -31.76
C VAL A 161 -24.87 18.16 -32.65
N LEU A 162 -23.86 17.50 -32.10
CA LEU A 162 -22.75 16.93 -32.86
C LEU A 162 -23.17 15.72 -33.70
N GLU A 163 -24.03 14.84 -33.19
CA GLU A 163 -24.57 13.70 -33.95
C GLU A 163 -25.51 14.13 -35.09
N SER A 164 -26.21 15.26 -34.95
CA SER A 164 -27.09 15.78 -36.00
C SER A 164 -26.36 16.56 -37.11
N CYS A 165 -25.05 16.80 -36.96
CA CYS A 165 -24.23 17.57 -37.91
C CYS A 165 -23.29 16.71 -38.77
N GLY A 166 -23.31 15.38 -38.62
CA GLY A 166 -22.58 14.42 -39.45
C GLY A 166 -23.50 13.63 -40.37
#